data_AF-A0A1F3T6B6-F1
#
_entry.id   AF-A0A1F3T6B6-F1
#
_cell.length_a   1.000
_cell.length_b   1.000
_cell.length_c   1.000
_cell.angle_alpha   90.00
_cell.angle_beta   90.00
_cell.angle_gamma   90.00
#
_symmetry.space_group_name_H-M   'P 1'
#
loop_
_entity.id
_entity.type
_entity.pdbx_description
1 polymer ?
#
loop_
_entity_poly.entity_id
_entity_poly.type
_entity_poly.pdbx_seq_one_letter_code
_entity_poly.pdbx_strand_id
1 'polypeptide(L)'
;MAIKILITLFFTLSLKVNAYTFLYCDHEDLNLDNTMLERYIKPQLKAMVSEYYQSLTSLHPLNSQLIIVKELTQKARGEWKNWNQRCTTWNASCIKDLKKIKKLQKDLEVQTTSLQKQVFDKSFFTSQFFTDSLFLLSSDLDELSMLNYKTIDAMDLIPILAIDSNIPSQGKIDFIENQLSNMQLLSEKIFTQLLPKNLKRQYSELWFFFIKELERYLALNKSDAFFLNKLEFLNQNWNTFHMLLSKHIVQAPQSTINTLSIMHNRWNSILKVLLKNSSKRSN
;
A
#
# COMPACT_ATOMS: atom_id res chain seq x y z
N MET A 1 -30.02 -34.18 25.47
CA MET A 1 -30.61 -33.46 24.32
C MET A 1 -30.52 -31.93 24.49
N ALA A 2 -30.76 -31.39 25.68
CA ALA A 2 -30.73 -29.94 25.97
C ALA A 2 -29.38 -29.22 25.68
N ILE A 3 -28.24 -29.88 25.90
CA ILE A 3 -26.91 -29.27 25.69
C ILE A 3 -26.62 -29.01 24.20
N LYS A 4 -27.09 -29.87 23.29
CA LYS A 4 -26.91 -29.67 21.84
C LYS A 4 -27.72 -28.47 21.33
N ILE A 5 -28.91 -28.23 21.89
CA ILE A 5 -29.77 -27.08 21.57
C ILE A 5 -29.13 -25.79 22.10
N LEU A 6 -28.53 -25.82 23.29
CA LEU A 6 -27.85 -24.66 23.87
C LEU A 6 -26.62 -24.25 23.04
N ILE A 7 -25.83 -25.23 22.57
CA ILE A 7 -24.64 -24.98 21.73
C ILE A 7 -25.05 -24.46 20.34
N THR A 8 -26.13 -24.96 19.75
CA THR A 8 -26.65 -24.43 18.47
C THR A 8 -27.24 -23.04 18.64
N LEU A 9 -27.96 -22.74 19.73
CA LEU A 9 -28.42 -21.38 20.01
C LEU A 9 -27.24 -20.40 20.19
N PHE A 10 -26.19 -20.80 20.92
CA PHE A 10 -25.00 -19.97 21.12
C PHE A 10 -24.26 -19.70 19.79
N PHE A 11 -24.19 -20.68 18.88
CA PHE A 11 -23.61 -20.50 17.54
C PHE A 11 -24.48 -19.62 16.63
N THR A 12 -25.82 -19.68 16.74
CA THR A 12 -26.69 -18.78 15.96
C THR A 12 -26.76 -17.35 16.51
N LEU A 13 -26.56 -17.16 17.81
CA LEU A 13 -26.54 -15.84 18.46
C LEU A 13 -25.17 -15.14 18.31
N SER A 14 -24.08 -15.89 18.22
CA SER A 14 -22.73 -15.33 17.95
C SER A 14 -22.51 -14.92 16.49
N LEU A 15 -23.40 -15.32 15.56
CA LEU A 15 -23.41 -14.80 14.19
C LEU A 15 -24.11 -13.42 14.08
N LYS A 16 -24.65 -12.89 15.18
CA LYS A 16 -25.11 -11.50 15.30
C LYS A 16 -24.23 -10.70 16.26
N VAL A 17 -22.92 -10.86 16.17
CA VAL A 17 -22.02 -9.79 16.64
C VAL A 17 -22.30 -8.60 15.73
N ASN A 18 -23.01 -7.60 16.27
CA ASN A 18 -23.32 -6.34 15.63
C ASN A 18 -22.08 -5.82 14.88
N ALA A 19 -22.11 -5.94 13.55
CA ALA A 19 -21.36 -5.03 12.72
C ALA A 19 -21.75 -3.61 13.17
N TYR A 20 -20.76 -2.77 13.42
CA TYR A 20 -20.97 -1.35 13.67
C TYR A 20 -21.44 -0.73 12.34
N THR A 21 -22.69 -0.98 11.94
CA THR A 21 -23.31 -0.41 10.73
C THR A 21 -23.65 1.04 11.00
N PHE A 22 -22.62 1.89 11.07
CA PHE A 22 -22.74 3.35 11.11
C PHE A 22 -23.19 3.90 9.74
N LEU A 23 -23.16 3.07 8.69
CA LEU A 23 -23.53 3.42 7.32
C LEU A 23 -24.65 2.48 6.82
N TYR A 24 -25.86 2.63 7.35
CA TYR A 24 -27.05 2.13 6.67
C TYR A 24 -27.44 3.17 5.60
N CYS A 25 -26.70 3.19 4.49
CA CYS A 25 -27.10 3.89 3.28
C CYS A 25 -27.09 2.84 2.19
N ASP A 26 -28.26 2.48 1.68
CA ASP A 26 -28.34 1.70 0.46
C ASP A 26 -27.56 2.44 -0.63
N HIS A 27 -26.63 1.76 -1.27
CA HIS A 27 -25.70 2.36 -2.24
C HIS A 27 -26.45 3.04 -3.42
N GLU A 28 -27.70 2.64 -3.65
CA GLU A 28 -28.61 3.22 -4.64
C GLU A 28 -29.12 4.63 -4.29
N ASP A 29 -28.94 5.07 -3.03
CA ASP A 29 -29.37 6.38 -2.53
C ASP A 29 -28.27 7.43 -2.44
N LEU A 30 -27.01 7.06 -2.71
CA LEU A 30 -25.89 8.00 -2.76
C LEU A 30 -25.84 8.70 -4.12
N ASN A 31 -26.56 9.83 -4.25
CA ASN A 31 -26.44 10.70 -5.42
C ASN A 31 -25.20 11.61 -5.31
N LEU A 32 -24.03 11.02 -5.50
CA LEU A 32 -22.76 11.75 -5.49
C LEU A 32 -22.46 12.31 -6.87
N ASP A 33 -22.42 13.63 -6.97
CA ASP A 33 -21.89 14.31 -8.15
C ASP A 33 -20.42 13.90 -8.36
N ASN A 34 -20.07 13.43 -9.56
CA ASN A 34 -18.70 13.12 -9.97
C ASN A 34 -17.74 14.27 -9.66
N THR A 35 -18.21 15.52 -9.75
CA THR A 35 -17.42 16.70 -9.40
C THR A 35 -16.95 16.69 -7.95
N MET A 36 -17.79 16.22 -7.02
CA MET A 36 -17.47 16.15 -5.60
C MET A 36 -16.47 15.02 -5.30
N LEU A 37 -16.63 13.88 -5.97
CA LEU A 37 -15.69 12.77 -5.88
C LEU A 37 -14.29 13.18 -6.37
N GLU A 38 -14.23 13.82 -7.53
CA GLU A 38 -12.97 14.23 -8.16
C GLU A 38 -12.30 15.44 -7.50
N ARG A 39 -13.08 16.47 -7.12
CA ARG A 39 -12.52 17.75 -6.63
C ARG A 39 -12.42 17.85 -5.12
N TYR A 40 -13.12 16.99 -4.38
CA TYR A 40 -13.08 17.01 -2.92
C TYR A 40 -12.58 15.68 -2.33
N ILE A 41 -13.26 14.56 -2.60
CA ILE A 41 -12.95 13.29 -1.92
C ILE A 41 -11.57 12.77 -2.33
N LYS A 42 -11.29 12.63 -3.63
CA LYS A 42 -9.98 12.11 -4.12
C LYS A 42 -8.80 12.94 -3.63
N PRO A 43 -8.82 14.30 -3.65
CA PRO A 43 -7.78 15.12 -3.05
C PRO A 43 -7.57 14.87 -1.55
N GLN A 44 -8.65 14.71 -0.77
CA GLN A 44 -8.53 14.43 0.66
C GLN A 44 -7.93 13.04 0.91
N LEU A 45 -8.33 12.02 0.13
CA LEU A 45 -7.74 10.68 0.23
C LEU A 45 -6.25 10.67 -0.15
N LYS A 46 -5.86 11.42 -1.19
CA LYS A 46 -4.44 11.62 -1.55
C LYS A 46 -3.66 12.25 -0.40
N ALA A 47 -4.22 13.30 0.22
CA ALA A 47 -3.61 13.94 1.37
C ALA A 47 -3.44 12.98 2.55
N MET A 48 -4.43 12.13 2.83
CA MET A 48 -4.34 11.12 3.89
C MET A 48 -3.23 10.09 3.63
N VAL A 49 -3.05 9.64 2.38
CA VAL A 49 -1.93 8.75 2.01
C VAL A 49 -0.59 9.45 2.24
N SER A 50 -0.46 10.71 1.83
CA SER A 50 0.75 11.51 2.07
C SER A 50 1.02 11.75 3.55
N GLU A 51 0.00 12.02 4.36
CA GLU A 51 0.09 12.20 5.81
C GLU A 51 0.52 10.91 6.51
N TYR A 52 0.06 9.75 6.04
CA TYR A 52 0.55 8.46 6.52
C TYR A 52 2.06 8.32 6.29
N TYR A 53 2.54 8.61 5.07
CA TYR A 53 3.96 8.57 4.75
C TYR A 53 4.77 9.57 5.58
N GLN A 54 4.26 10.78 5.76
CA GLN A 54 4.86 11.78 6.63
C GLN A 54 5.00 11.26 8.07
N SER A 55 3.97 10.58 8.59
CA SER A 55 4.01 10.00 9.93
C SER A 55 5.15 8.98 10.06
N LEU A 56 5.41 8.16 9.04
CA LEU A 56 6.54 7.22 9.04
C LEU A 56 7.88 7.94 9.00
N THR A 57 8.03 8.96 8.15
CA THR A 57 9.29 9.72 8.06
C THR A 57 9.64 10.40 9.38
N SER A 58 8.64 10.75 10.20
CA SER A 58 8.86 11.29 11.55
C SER A 58 9.36 10.25 12.57
N LEU A 59 9.15 8.95 12.31
CA LEU A 59 9.52 7.86 13.22
C LEU A 59 10.96 7.38 13.00
N HIS A 60 11.47 7.41 11.77
CA HIS A 60 12.85 7.03 11.47
C HIS A 60 13.37 7.75 10.21
N PRO A 61 14.60 8.30 10.20
CA PRO A 61 15.14 9.06 9.08
C PRO A 61 15.22 8.27 7.76
N LEU A 62 15.55 6.97 7.84
CA LEU A 62 15.61 6.09 6.66
C LEU A 62 14.25 5.83 6.01
N ASN A 63 13.12 6.06 6.69
CA ASN A 63 11.79 5.76 6.14
C ASN A 63 11.50 6.54 4.85
N SER A 64 12.06 7.75 4.71
CA SER A 64 11.96 8.53 3.47
C SER A 64 12.46 7.76 2.24
N GLN A 65 13.62 7.12 2.36
CA GLN A 65 14.22 6.32 1.30
C GLN A 65 13.54 4.96 1.12
N LEU A 66 13.05 4.35 2.20
CA LEU A 66 12.25 3.11 2.10
C LEU A 66 10.96 3.33 1.31
N ILE A 67 10.32 4.49 1.47
CA ILE A 67 9.15 4.89 0.68
C ILE A 67 9.51 5.01 -0.80
N ILE A 68 10.64 5.66 -1.13
CA ILE A 68 11.12 5.78 -2.51
C ILE A 68 11.35 4.40 -3.14
N VAL A 69 11.98 3.47 -2.41
CA VAL A 69 12.17 2.08 -2.87
C VAL A 69 10.82 1.43 -3.20
N LYS A 70 9.85 1.52 -2.29
CA LYS A 70 8.49 0.96 -2.50
C LYS A 70 7.80 1.58 -3.72
N GLU A 71 7.88 2.89 -3.89
CA GLU A 71 7.31 3.60 -5.05
C GLU A 71 7.97 3.18 -6.37
N LEU A 72 9.30 3.07 -6.41
CA LEU A 72 10.04 2.62 -7.61
C LEU A 72 9.66 1.19 -7.99
N THR A 73 9.57 0.27 -7.03
CA THR A 73 9.14 -1.11 -7.27
C THR A 73 7.71 -1.18 -7.80
N GLN A 74 6.79 -0.44 -7.17
CA GLN A 74 5.38 -0.38 -7.59
C GLN A 74 5.25 0.18 -9.01
N LYS A 75 6.00 1.24 -9.32
CA LYS A 75 6.03 1.84 -10.66
C LYS A 75 6.61 0.90 -11.70
N ALA A 76 7.71 0.23 -11.40
CA ALA A 76 8.33 -0.75 -12.29
C ALA A 76 7.37 -1.89 -12.64
N ARG A 77 6.65 -2.45 -11.64
CA ARG A 77 5.63 -3.47 -11.86
C ARG A 77 4.48 -2.95 -12.72
N GLY A 78 3.98 -1.75 -12.44
CA GLY A 78 2.89 -1.15 -13.23
C GLY A 78 3.28 -0.95 -14.70
N GLU A 79 4.47 -0.42 -14.96
CA GLU A 79 5.00 -0.23 -16.31
C GLU A 79 5.25 -1.57 -17.02
N TRP A 80 5.75 -2.57 -16.30
CA TRP A 80 5.92 -3.93 -16.83
C TRP A 80 4.60 -4.58 -17.22
N LYS A 81 3.56 -4.48 -16.37
CA LYS A 81 2.23 -4.99 -16.70
C LYS A 81 1.66 -4.33 -17.95
N ASN A 82 1.82 -3.02 -18.08
CA ASN A 82 1.41 -2.28 -19.27
C ASN A 82 2.22 -2.65 -20.52
N TRP A 83 3.50 -2.97 -20.35
CA TRP A 83 4.36 -3.46 -21.43
C TRP A 83 3.91 -4.85 -21.87
N ASN A 84 3.75 -5.80 -20.95
CA ASN A 84 3.33 -7.17 -21.23
C ASN A 84 1.98 -7.24 -21.95
N GLN A 85 1.02 -6.39 -21.56
CA GLN A 85 -0.29 -6.31 -22.23
C GLN A 85 -0.23 -5.78 -23.67
N ARG A 86 0.74 -4.91 -23.99
CA ARG A 86 0.82 -4.23 -25.30
C ARG A 86 1.85 -4.85 -26.25
N CYS A 87 2.88 -5.50 -25.71
CA CYS A 87 4.01 -6.03 -26.46
C CYS A 87 3.85 -7.51 -26.76
N THR A 88 2.79 -7.86 -27.48
CA THR A 88 2.58 -9.23 -28.01
C THR A 88 3.50 -9.53 -29.20
N THR A 89 3.88 -8.50 -29.96
CA THR A 89 4.87 -8.57 -31.04
C THR A 89 6.02 -7.63 -30.75
N TRP A 90 7.24 -8.07 -31.06
CA TRP A 90 8.44 -7.30 -30.80
C TRP A 90 8.60 -6.17 -31.83
N ASN A 91 8.64 -4.93 -31.34
CA ASN A 91 8.76 -3.74 -32.18
C ASN A 91 9.55 -2.61 -31.47
N ALA A 92 9.81 -1.52 -32.19
CA ALA A 92 10.57 -0.38 -31.67
C ALA A 92 9.93 0.29 -30.44
N SER A 93 8.60 0.29 -30.32
CA SER A 93 7.91 0.81 -29.13
C SER A 93 8.19 -0.06 -27.91
N CYS A 94 8.16 -1.39 -28.08
CA CYS A 94 8.48 -2.34 -27.01
C CYS A 94 9.91 -2.19 -26.50
N ILE A 95 10.87 -1.90 -27.39
CA ILE A 95 12.25 -1.59 -27.01
C ILE A 95 12.31 -0.32 -26.16
N LYS A 96 11.62 0.74 -26.58
CA LYS A 96 11.60 2.03 -25.86
C LYS A 96 10.99 1.89 -24.48
N ASP A 97 9.85 1.19 -24.37
CA ASP A 97 9.16 0.98 -23.10
C ASP A 97 9.97 0.05 -22.18
N LEU A 98 10.61 -1.00 -22.72
CA LEU A 98 11.51 -1.85 -21.94
C LEU A 98 12.70 -1.05 -21.38
N LYS A 99 13.30 -0.15 -22.16
CA LYS A 99 14.36 0.76 -21.67
C LYS A 99 13.88 1.65 -20.53
N LYS A 100 12.63 2.13 -20.57
CA LYS A 100 12.03 2.91 -19.48
C LYS A 100 11.89 2.08 -18.20
N ILE A 101 11.43 0.84 -18.31
CA ILE A 101 11.32 -0.08 -17.17
C ILE A 101 12.71 -0.38 -16.58
N LYS A 102 13.69 -0.68 -17.43
CA LYS A 102 15.07 -0.90 -17.00
C LYS A 102 15.68 0.32 -16.29
N LYS A 103 15.33 1.54 -16.70
CA LYS A 103 15.75 2.75 -15.98
C LYS A 103 15.20 2.76 -14.55
N LEU A 104 13.93 2.43 -14.35
CA LEU A 104 13.34 2.32 -13.01
C LEU A 104 14.04 1.27 -12.14
N GLN A 105 14.41 0.12 -12.72
CA GLN A 105 15.17 -0.93 -12.02
C GLN A 105 16.59 -0.47 -11.65
N LYS A 106 17.26 0.30 -12.51
CA LYS A 106 18.56 0.92 -12.19
C LYS A 106 18.44 1.96 -11.09
N ASP A 107 17.41 2.81 -11.14
CA ASP A 107 17.14 3.79 -10.09
C ASP A 107 16.86 3.08 -8.75
N LEU A 108 16.13 1.97 -8.76
CA LEU A 108 15.90 1.10 -7.60
C LEU A 108 17.21 0.53 -7.04
N GLU A 109 18.13 0.08 -7.89
CA GLU A 109 19.45 -0.43 -7.48
C GLU A 109 20.26 0.63 -6.73
N VAL A 110 20.27 1.87 -7.26
CA VAL A 110 20.96 3.01 -6.65
C VAL A 110 20.39 3.31 -5.26
N GLN A 111 19.06 3.35 -5.13
CA GLN A 111 18.41 3.60 -3.84
C GLN A 111 18.65 2.46 -2.84
N THR A 112 18.58 1.20 -3.28
CA THR A 112 18.80 0.01 -2.44
C THR A 112 20.25 -0.02 -1.93
N THR A 113 21.23 0.21 -2.81
CA THR A 113 22.64 0.31 -2.44
C THR A 113 22.90 1.45 -1.46
N SER A 114 22.27 2.60 -1.70
CA SER A 114 22.38 3.76 -0.81
C SER A 114 21.86 3.45 0.59
N LEU A 115 20.71 2.78 0.69
CA LEU A 115 20.11 2.33 1.95
C LEU A 115 20.98 1.32 2.67
N GLN A 116 21.48 0.29 1.98
CA GLN A 116 22.37 -0.72 2.55
C GLN A 116 23.59 -0.08 3.22
N LYS A 117 24.20 0.93 2.59
CA LYS A 117 25.32 1.68 3.18
C LYS A 117 24.92 2.45 4.44
N GLN A 118 23.74 3.06 4.44
CA GLN A 118 23.25 3.85 5.57
C GLN A 118 22.78 2.97 6.74
N VAL A 119 22.26 1.76 6.49
CA VAL A 119 21.83 0.84 7.56
C VAL A 119 22.98 0.54 8.54
N PHE A 120 24.23 0.54 8.07
CA PHE A 120 25.41 0.32 8.89
C PHE A 120 26.04 1.60 9.49
N ASP A 121 25.38 2.76 9.35
CA ASP A 121 25.83 4.00 9.99
C ASP A 121 25.72 3.85 11.51
N LYS A 122 26.86 4.03 12.20
CA LYS A 122 26.99 3.90 13.65
C LYS A 122 26.02 4.80 14.41
N SER A 123 25.60 5.93 13.83
CA SER A 123 24.61 6.82 14.45
C SER A 123 23.27 6.13 14.73
N PHE A 124 22.85 5.16 13.91
CA PHE A 124 21.58 4.45 14.10
C PHE A 124 21.63 3.36 15.18
N PHE A 125 22.81 2.76 15.42
CA PHE A 125 23.00 1.72 16.43
C PHE A 125 23.07 2.24 17.87
N THR A 126 23.17 3.57 18.05
CA THR A 126 23.16 4.18 19.39
C THR A 126 21.80 4.01 20.08
N SER A 127 20.73 3.74 19.31
CA SER A 127 19.42 3.39 19.84
C SER A 127 19.20 1.87 19.81
N GLN A 128 19.28 1.23 20.97
CA GLN A 128 19.09 -0.23 21.13
C GLN A 128 17.72 -0.73 20.61
N PHE A 129 16.76 0.18 20.42
CA PHE A 129 15.40 -0.11 19.96
C PHE A 129 15.31 -0.66 18.54
N PHE A 130 16.27 -0.36 17.66
CA PHE A 130 16.18 -0.69 16.23
C PHE A 130 17.21 -1.71 15.74
N THR A 131 18.14 -2.18 16.58
CA THR A 131 19.23 -3.05 16.14
C THR A 131 18.75 -4.30 15.39
N ASP A 132 17.80 -5.05 15.95
CA ASP A 132 17.22 -6.24 15.27
C ASP A 132 16.54 -5.86 13.95
N SER A 133 15.79 -4.76 13.94
CA SER A 133 15.08 -4.27 12.75
C SER A 133 16.03 -3.81 11.65
N LEU A 134 17.19 -3.25 12.00
CA LEU A 134 18.22 -2.85 11.05
C LEU A 134 18.90 -4.05 10.41
N PHE A 135 19.18 -5.12 11.18
CA PHE A 135 19.69 -6.37 10.60
C PHE A 135 18.69 -7.03 9.65
N LEU A 136 17.42 -7.11 10.05
CA LEU A 136 16.35 -7.61 9.18
C LEU A 136 16.20 -6.73 7.93
N LEU A 137 16.39 -5.42 8.06
CA LEU A 137 16.36 -4.50 6.93
C LEU A 137 17.51 -4.74 5.97
N SER A 138 18.73 -4.90 6.47
CA SER A 138 19.87 -5.23 5.62
C SER A 138 19.62 -6.51 4.82
N SER A 139 19.14 -7.57 5.49
CA SER A 139 18.84 -8.85 4.84
C SER A 139 17.75 -8.71 3.77
N ASP A 140 16.68 -7.99 4.05
CA ASP A 140 15.60 -7.77 3.09
C ASP A 140 16.06 -6.89 1.91
N LEU A 141 16.97 -5.92 2.13
CA LEU A 141 17.55 -5.10 1.06
C LEU A 141 18.49 -5.92 0.17
N ASP A 142 19.26 -6.86 0.73
CA ASP A 142 20.11 -7.78 -0.03
C ASP A 142 19.27 -8.68 -0.93
N GLU A 143 18.17 -9.22 -0.40
CA GLU A 143 17.21 -9.99 -1.19
C GLU A 143 16.60 -9.13 -2.31
N LEU A 144 16.21 -7.89 -2.01
CA LEU A 144 15.65 -6.97 -3.00
C LEU A 144 16.65 -6.67 -4.14
N SER A 145 17.92 -6.39 -3.81
CA SER A 145 18.98 -6.16 -4.81
C SER A 145 19.20 -7.40 -5.68
N MET A 146 19.20 -8.60 -5.08
CA MET A 146 19.32 -9.85 -5.85
C MET A 146 18.14 -10.05 -6.82
N LEU A 147 16.91 -9.82 -6.37
CA LEU A 147 15.72 -9.91 -7.24
C LEU A 147 15.79 -8.88 -8.38
N ASN A 148 16.22 -7.65 -8.08
CA ASN A 148 16.36 -6.57 -9.06
C ASN A 148 17.43 -6.90 -10.11
N TYR A 149 18.59 -7.41 -9.68
CA TYR A 149 19.67 -7.85 -10.57
C TYR A 149 19.18 -8.95 -11.54
N LYS A 150 18.55 -10.01 -11.01
CA LYS A 150 17.98 -11.11 -11.83
C LYS A 150 16.93 -10.61 -12.81
N THR A 151 16.16 -9.60 -12.41
CA THR A 151 15.14 -8.98 -13.26
C THR A 151 15.76 -8.20 -14.41
N ILE A 152 16.77 -7.38 -14.14
CA ILE A 152 17.50 -6.62 -15.17
C ILE A 152 18.15 -7.57 -16.17
N ASP A 153 18.83 -8.60 -15.69
CA ASP A 153 19.48 -9.61 -16.54
C ASP A 153 18.45 -10.31 -17.45
N ALA A 154 17.32 -10.74 -16.89
CA ALA A 154 16.25 -11.34 -17.70
C ALA A 154 15.66 -10.36 -18.73
N MET A 155 15.52 -9.07 -18.40
CA MET A 155 15.08 -8.04 -19.34
C MET A 155 16.09 -7.84 -20.48
N ASP A 156 17.39 -7.98 -20.21
CA ASP A 156 18.45 -7.88 -21.22
C ASP A 156 18.43 -9.02 -22.25
N LEU A 157 17.91 -10.18 -21.86
CA LEU A 157 17.76 -11.32 -22.76
C LEU A 157 16.56 -11.20 -23.70
N ILE A 158 15.53 -10.41 -23.37
CA ILE A 158 14.31 -10.29 -24.19
C ILE A 158 14.62 -9.83 -25.62
N PRO A 159 15.34 -8.72 -25.85
CA PRO A 159 15.69 -8.30 -27.21
C PRO A 159 16.41 -9.38 -28.00
N ILE A 160 17.34 -10.10 -27.37
CA ILE A 160 18.16 -11.12 -28.02
C ILE A 160 17.29 -12.27 -28.53
N LEU A 161 16.39 -12.77 -27.68
CA LEU A 161 15.50 -13.88 -28.02
C LEU A 161 14.38 -13.49 -29.00
N ALA A 162 14.01 -12.22 -29.02
CA ALA A 162 12.95 -11.70 -29.87
C ALA A 162 13.41 -11.34 -31.29
N ILE A 163 14.72 -11.28 -31.57
CA ILE A 163 15.26 -10.96 -32.92
C ILE A 163 14.83 -12.02 -33.95
N ASP A 164 14.90 -13.30 -33.60
CA ASP A 164 14.63 -14.38 -34.56
C ASP A 164 13.14 -14.75 -34.65
N SER A 165 12.43 -14.59 -33.55
CA SER A 165 11.03 -15.03 -33.40
C SER A 165 10.00 -13.91 -33.56
N ASN A 166 10.43 -12.63 -33.51
CA ASN A 166 9.57 -11.45 -33.37
C ASN A 166 8.58 -11.51 -32.20
N ILE A 167 8.75 -12.46 -31.27
CA ILE A 167 7.85 -12.71 -30.15
C ILE A 167 8.70 -12.79 -28.88
N PRO A 168 8.40 -12.01 -27.84
CA PRO A 168 9.05 -12.16 -26.55
C PRO A 168 8.87 -13.57 -25.97
N SER A 169 9.92 -14.14 -25.39
CA SER A 169 9.83 -15.45 -24.73
C SER A 169 8.90 -15.41 -23.52
N GLN A 170 7.77 -16.12 -23.59
CA GLN A 170 6.77 -16.17 -22.50
C GLN A 170 7.38 -16.61 -21.17
N GLY A 171 8.26 -17.62 -21.18
CA GLY A 171 8.93 -18.07 -19.96
C GLY A 171 9.79 -16.99 -19.29
N LYS A 172 10.41 -16.08 -20.06
CA LYS A 172 11.13 -14.93 -19.51
C LYS A 172 10.18 -13.84 -19.02
N ILE A 173 9.06 -13.64 -19.70
CA ILE A 173 8.01 -12.73 -19.27
C ILE A 173 7.46 -13.14 -17.90
N ASP A 174 7.08 -14.42 -17.76
CA ASP A 174 6.51 -14.95 -16.53
C ASP A 174 7.54 -14.90 -15.38
N PHE A 175 8.80 -15.20 -15.67
CA PHE A 175 9.88 -15.03 -14.70
C PHE A 175 9.96 -13.59 -14.20
N ILE A 176 10.00 -12.59 -15.08
CA ILE A 176 10.11 -11.18 -14.70
C ILE A 176 8.86 -10.71 -13.92
N GLU A 177 7.66 -11.11 -14.34
CA GLU A 177 6.41 -10.80 -13.62
C GLU A 177 6.45 -11.33 -12.18
N ASN A 178 6.94 -12.56 -12.00
CA ASN A 178 7.10 -13.16 -10.68
C ASN A 178 8.13 -12.42 -9.83
N GLN A 179 9.29 -12.06 -10.41
CA GLN A 179 10.31 -11.29 -9.69
C GLN A 179 9.77 -9.91 -9.27
N LEU A 180 9.11 -9.17 -10.17
CA LEU A 180 8.52 -7.86 -9.87
C LEU A 180 7.41 -7.95 -8.81
N SER A 181 6.61 -9.02 -8.82
CA SER A 181 5.61 -9.28 -7.79
C SER A 181 6.26 -9.53 -6.43
N ASN A 182 7.32 -10.34 -6.38
CA ASN A 182 8.08 -10.61 -5.15
C ASN A 182 8.74 -9.34 -4.62
N MET A 183 9.37 -8.55 -5.50
CA MET A 183 9.96 -7.27 -5.12
C MET A 183 8.92 -6.33 -4.51
N GLN A 184 7.71 -6.26 -5.07
CA GLN A 184 6.66 -5.41 -4.49
C GLN A 184 6.26 -5.88 -3.09
N LEU A 185 6.07 -7.18 -2.89
CA LEU A 185 5.73 -7.72 -1.56
C LEU A 185 6.85 -7.45 -0.55
N LEU A 186 8.10 -7.62 -0.98
CA LEU A 186 9.27 -7.36 -0.15
C LEU A 186 9.41 -5.86 0.18
N SER A 187 9.19 -4.95 -0.78
CA SER A 187 9.25 -3.51 -0.51
C SER A 187 8.12 -3.02 0.41
N GLU A 188 6.93 -3.62 0.33
CA GLU A 188 5.84 -3.39 1.28
C GLU A 188 6.19 -3.89 2.70
N LYS A 189 6.92 -5.00 2.83
CA LYS A 189 7.45 -5.49 4.11
C LYS A 189 8.50 -4.53 4.66
N ILE A 190 9.50 -4.18 3.83
CA ILE A 190 10.63 -3.31 4.16
C ILE A 190 10.19 -1.97 4.76
N PHE A 191 9.20 -1.30 4.16
CA PHE A 191 8.83 0.05 4.61
C PHE A 191 8.26 0.08 6.05
N THR A 192 7.75 -1.04 6.57
CA THR A 192 7.24 -1.15 7.95
C THR A 192 8.26 -1.67 8.96
N GLN A 193 9.48 -1.99 8.53
CA GLN A 193 10.45 -2.64 9.41
C GLN A 193 11.03 -1.73 10.48
N LEU A 194 11.26 -0.46 10.16
CA LEU A 194 11.84 0.54 11.07
C LEU A 194 10.80 1.23 11.96
N LEU A 195 9.72 0.53 12.26
CA LEU A 195 8.73 0.96 13.22
C LEU A 195 9.10 0.47 14.63
N PRO A 196 8.91 1.30 15.66
CA PRO A 196 9.00 0.86 17.05
C PRO A 196 8.14 -0.40 17.31
N LYS A 197 8.64 -1.34 18.12
CA LYS A 197 7.96 -2.64 18.37
C LYS A 197 6.50 -2.47 18.83
N ASN A 198 6.21 -1.43 19.60
CA ASN A 198 4.87 -1.08 20.10
C ASN A 198 3.94 -0.44 19.05
N LEU A 199 4.48 0.07 17.94
CA LEU A 199 3.72 0.71 16.85
C LEU A 199 3.58 -0.20 15.63
N LYS A 200 4.53 -1.12 15.43
CA LYS A 200 4.71 -1.90 14.20
C LYS A 200 3.43 -2.60 13.76
N ARG A 201 2.79 -3.34 14.66
CA ARG A 201 1.57 -4.08 14.34
C ARG A 201 0.46 -3.15 13.86
N GLN A 202 0.17 -2.08 14.61
CA GLN A 202 -0.95 -1.18 14.32
C GLN A 202 -0.71 -0.39 13.04
N TYR A 203 0.53 0.01 12.78
CA TYR A 203 0.91 0.66 11.52
C TYR A 203 0.86 -0.28 10.32
N SER A 204 1.26 -1.54 10.48
CA SER A 204 1.12 -2.56 9.44
C SER A 204 -0.35 -2.88 9.16
N GLU A 205 -1.19 -3.01 10.20
CA GLU A 205 -2.63 -3.20 10.04
C GLU A 205 -3.27 -1.99 9.33
N LEU A 206 -2.93 -0.77 9.74
CA LEU A 206 -3.39 0.45 9.08
C LEU A 206 -2.95 0.51 7.61
N TRP A 207 -1.71 0.11 7.32
CA TRP A 207 -1.20 0.01 5.95
C TRP A 207 -2.07 -0.95 5.12
N PHE A 208 -2.20 -2.20 5.55
CA PHE A 208 -2.84 -3.24 4.77
C PHE A 208 -4.35 -3.02 4.60
N PHE A 209 -5.03 -2.58 5.67
CA PHE A 209 -6.49 -2.54 5.68
C PHE A 209 -7.08 -1.16 5.36
N PHE A 210 -6.26 -0.12 5.31
CA PHE A 210 -6.75 1.23 5.02
C PHE A 210 -5.92 1.91 3.93
N ILE A 211 -4.64 2.21 4.17
CA ILE A 211 -3.84 3.04 3.26
C ILE A 211 -3.62 2.39 1.90
N LYS A 212 -3.27 1.10 1.87
CA LYS A 212 -3.08 0.34 0.62
C LYS A 212 -4.36 0.29 -0.22
N GLU A 213 -5.52 0.21 0.43
CA GLU A 213 -6.82 0.22 -0.25
C GLU A 213 -7.13 1.59 -0.86
N LEU A 214 -6.78 2.69 -0.15
CA LEU A 214 -6.87 4.04 -0.70
C LEU A 214 -5.94 4.23 -1.90
N GLU A 215 -4.69 3.80 -1.80
CA GLU A 215 -3.76 3.85 -2.94
C GLU A 215 -4.29 3.07 -4.14
N ARG A 216 -4.83 1.87 -3.90
CA ARG A 216 -5.41 1.05 -4.96
C ARG A 216 -6.58 1.73 -5.65
N TYR A 217 -7.43 2.44 -4.91
CA TYR A 217 -8.51 3.23 -5.47
C TYR A 217 -7.97 4.39 -6.32
N LEU A 218 -7.00 5.15 -5.77
CA LEU A 218 -6.42 6.33 -6.41
C LEU A 218 -5.58 6.01 -7.65
N ALA A 219 -4.90 4.86 -7.69
CA ALA A 219 -3.96 4.51 -8.76
C ALA A 219 -4.64 3.85 -9.98
N LEU A 220 -5.74 3.14 -9.78
CA LEU A 220 -6.34 2.32 -10.84
C LEU A 220 -7.52 3.00 -11.55
N ASN A 221 -7.80 4.28 -11.28
CA ASN A 221 -9.02 4.97 -11.71
C ASN A 221 -10.25 4.05 -11.57
N LYS A 222 -10.30 3.30 -10.46
CA LYS A 222 -11.40 2.36 -10.25
C LYS A 222 -12.70 3.13 -10.18
N SER A 223 -13.80 2.47 -10.53
CA SER A 223 -15.13 3.04 -10.36
C SER A 223 -15.28 3.54 -8.93
N ASP A 224 -15.91 4.68 -8.75
CA ASP A 224 -16.17 5.23 -7.41
C ASP A 224 -17.01 4.25 -6.57
N ALA A 225 -17.79 3.39 -7.23
CA ALA A 225 -18.45 2.22 -6.63
C ALA A 225 -17.50 1.30 -5.86
N PHE A 226 -16.26 1.09 -6.33
CA PHE A 226 -15.26 0.30 -5.58
C PHE A 226 -14.95 0.91 -4.21
N PHE A 227 -14.81 2.25 -4.14
CA PHE A 227 -14.54 2.95 -2.89
C PHE A 227 -15.77 2.92 -1.98
N LEU A 228 -16.95 3.19 -2.53
CA LEU A 228 -18.21 3.21 -1.77
C LEU A 228 -18.54 1.83 -1.18
N ASN A 229 -18.33 0.74 -1.93
CA ASN A 229 -18.56 -0.63 -1.46
C ASN A 229 -17.60 -1.04 -0.32
N LYS A 230 -16.52 -0.29 -0.11
CA LYS A 230 -15.53 -0.54 0.96
C LYS A 230 -15.60 0.49 2.08
N LEU A 231 -16.53 1.44 2.03
CA LEU A 231 -16.56 2.58 2.94
C LEU A 231 -16.69 2.15 4.40
N GLU A 232 -17.58 1.19 4.70
CA GLU A 232 -17.77 0.65 6.05
C GLU A 232 -16.48 -0.02 6.55
N PHE A 233 -15.89 -0.89 5.73
CA PHE A 233 -14.62 -1.57 6.06
C PHE A 233 -13.49 -0.56 6.33
N LEU A 234 -13.34 0.44 5.47
CA LEU A 234 -12.34 1.50 5.64
C LEU A 234 -12.58 2.29 6.93
N ASN A 235 -13.84 2.65 7.20
CA ASN A 235 -14.23 3.36 8.41
C ASN A 235 -13.93 2.55 9.69
N GLN A 236 -14.26 1.26 9.68
CA GLN A 236 -14.02 0.38 10.82
C GLN A 236 -12.53 0.25 11.14
N ASN A 237 -11.69 0.03 10.12
CA ASN A 237 -10.25 -0.11 10.31
C ASN A 237 -9.61 1.19 10.80
N TRP A 238 -9.98 2.33 10.19
CA TRP A 238 -9.47 3.63 10.61
C TRP A 238 -9.88 4.00 12.04
N ASN A 239 -11.15 3.83 12.40
CA ASN A 239 -11.63 4.17 13.74
C ASN A 239 -11.07 3.23 14.81
N THR A 240 -10.89 1.94 14.49
CA THR A 240 -10.21 0.99 15.39
C THR A 240 -8.80 1.46 15.70
N PHE A 241 -8.03 1.79 14.66
CA PHE A 241 -6.66 2.30 14.82
C PHE A 241 -6.63 3.60 15.63
N HIS A 242 -7.47 4.58 15.29
CA HIS A 242 -7.52 5.86 16.00
C HIS A 242 -7.90 5.70 17.47
N MET A 243 -8.86 4.82 17.80
CA MET A 243 -9.23 4.51 19.18
C MET A 243 -8.06 3.93 19.98
N LEU A 244 -7.24 3.06 19.38
CA LEU A 244 -6.05 2.50 20.04
C LEU A 244 -5.02 3.59 20.37
N LEU A 245 -4.87 4.59 19.51
CA LEU A 245 -4.04 5.77 19.78
C LEU A 245 -4.62 6.63 20.90
N SER A 246 -5.91 7.00 20.82
CA SER A 246 -6.54 7.88 21.81
C SER A 246 -6.58 7.27 23.22
N LYS A 247 -6.71 5.95 23.32
CA LYS A 247 -6.67 5.22 24.61
C LYS A 247 -5.26 5.03 25.16
N HIS A 248 -4.23 5.60 24.53
CA HIS A 248 -2.82 5.46 24.92
C HIS A 248 -2.33 4.00 24.98
N ILE A 249 -3.05 3.08 24.30
CA ILE A 249 -2.62 1.68 24.13
C ILE A 249 -1.40 1.65 23.20
N VAL A 250 -1.31 2.63 22.30
CA VAL A 250 -0.24 2.81 21.32
C VAL A 250 0.44 4.15 21.61
N GLN A 251 1.71 4.14 22.02
CA GLN A 251 2.48 5.35 22.34
C GLN A 251 3.33 5.78 21.14
N ALA A 252 3.01 6.94 20.57
CA ALA A 252 3.73 7.55 19.46
C ALA A 252 4.19 8.98 19.82
N PRO A 253 5.22 9.53 19.16
CA PRO A 253 5.60 10.93 19.32
C PRO A 253 4.44 11.88 19.05
N GLN A 254 4.40 13.02 19.74
CA GLN A 254 3.31 14.00 19.60
C GLN A 254 3.15 14.49 18.15
N SER A 255 4.25 14.66 17.41
CA SER A 255 4.23 15.00 15.98
C SER A 255 3.46 13.97 15.16
N THR A 256 3.70 12.68 15.42
CA THR A 256 2.99 11.56 14.78
C THR A 256 1.51 11.57 15.15
N ILE A 257 1.17 11.76 16.43
CA ILE A 257 -0.23 11.84 16.90
C ILE A 257 -0.97 13.00 16.22
N ASN A 258 -0.33 14.16 16.09
CA ASN A 258 -0.91 15.32 15.44
C ASN A 258 -1.22 15.04 13.97
N THR A 259 -0.29 14.44 13.23
CA THR A 259 -0.50 14.04 11.82
C THR A 259 -1.65 13.05 11.68
N LEU A 260 -1.72 12.02 12.54
CA LEU A 260 -2.80 11.03 12.50
C LEU A 260 -4.18 11.63 12.89
N SER A 261 -4.20 12.63 13.77
CA SER A 261 -5.42 13.36 14.12
C SER A 261 -5.93 14.22 12.95
N ILE A 262 -5.02 14.82 12.17
CA ILE A 262 -5.37 15.53 10.93
C ILE A 262 -6.02 14.55 9.94
N MET A 263 -5.42 13.39 9.73
CA MET A 263 -6.00 12.33 8.89
C MET A 263 -7.41 11.95 9.37
N HIS A 264 -7.62 11.87 10.69
CA HIS A 264 -8.92 11.50 11.26
C HIS A 264 -9.99 12.54 10.94
N ASN A 265 -9.64 13.82 11.09
CA ASN A 265 -10.54 14.92 10.77
C ASN A 265 -10.89 14.97 9.27
N ARG A 266 -9.95 14.65 8.38
CA ARG A 266 -10.22 14.53 6.94
C ARG A 266 -11.17 13.38 6.65
N TRP A 267 -10.94 12.21 7.23
CA TRP A 267 -11.84 11.07 7.07
C TRP A 267 -13.27 11.42 7.51
N ASN A 268 -13.41 12.03 8.68
CA ASN A 268 -14.72 12.49 9.18
C ASN A 268 -15.37 13.52 8.25
N SER A 269 -14.57 14.39 7.60
CA SER A 269 -15.07 15.35 6.63
C SER A 269 -15.58 14.67 5.35
N ILE A 270 -14.88 13.64 4.86
CA ILE A 270 -15.33 12.79 3.75
C ILE A 270 -16.66 12.12 4.11
N LEU A 271 -16.75 11.48 5.28
CA LEU A 271 -17.98 10.81 5.73
C LEU A 271 -19.16 11.76 5.84
N LYS A 272 -18.97 12.96 6.41
CA LYS A 272 -20.03 13.98 6.50
C LYS A 272 -20.56 14.37 5.12
N VAL A 273 -19.66 14.52 4.15
CA VAL A 273 -20.03 14.83 2.77
C VAL A 273 -20.81 13.68 2.13
N LEU A 274 -20.37 12.43 2.33
CA LEU A 274 -21.09 11.26 1.83
C LEU A 274 -22.51 11.16 2.44
N LEU A 275 -22.62 11.29 3.77
CA LEU A 275 -23.89 11.22 4.50
C LEU A 275 -24.87 12.35 4.14
N LYS A 276 -24.38 13.57 3.90
CA LYS A 276 -25.23 14.69 3.50
C LYS A 276 -25.86 14.47 2.12
N ASN A 277 -25.21 13.70 1.26
CA ASN A 277 -25.70 13.43 -0.09
C ASN A 277 -26.53 12.14 -0.20
N SER A 278 -26.50 11.26 0.80
CA SER A 278 -27.46 10.15 0.91
C SER A 278 -28.81 10.58 1.51
N SER A 279 -28.84 11.57 2.40
CA SER A 279 -30.07 12.00 3.07
C SER A 279 -31.00 12.89 2.24
N LYS A 280 -30.62 13.27 1.02
CA LYS A 280 -31.42 14.16 0.14
C LYS A 280 -32.64 13.49 -0.52
N ARG A 281 -32.93 12.21 -0.25
CA ARG A 281 -34.08 11.47 -0.81
C ARG A 281 -35.23 11.21 0.18
N SER A 282 -35.11 11.60 1.45
CA SER A 282 -36.16 11.32 2.45
C SER A 282 -37.19 12.44 2.63
N ASN A 283 -37.42 13.28 1.62
CA ASN A 283 -38.51 14.28 1.59
C ASN A 283 -39.20 14.28 0.22
#